data_AF-A0A1G0PC71-F1
#
_entry.id   AF-A0A1G0PC71-F1
#
_cell.length_a   1.000
_cell.length_b   1.000
_cell.length_c   1.000
_cell.angle_alpha   90.00
_cell.angle_beta   90.00
_cell.angle_gamma   90.00
#
_symmetry.space_group_name_H-M   'P 1'
#
loop_
_entity.id
_entity.type
_entity.pdbx_description
1 polymer ?
#
loop_
_entity_poly.entity_id
_entity_poly.type
_entity_poly.pdbx_seq_one_letter_code
_entity_poly.pdbx_strand_id
1 'polypeptide(L)' 'MKSIKIIIEHHEDGYIGYPIGFTRGAIVGQGDTYADALTDTESAIQFFIEQYGKDKFFEHLEGGNEMKEAYIAEAVIL' A
#
# COMPACT_ATOMS: atom_id res chain seq x y z
N MET A 1 8.39 16.07 0.80
CA MET A 1 7.44 15.01 0.42
C MET A 1 7.62 13.87 1.41
N LYS A 2 6.55 13.25 1.90
CA LYS A 2 6.64 12.01 2.69
C LYS A 2 6.58 10.85 1.71
N SER A 3 7.57 9.98 1.72
CA SER A 3 7.54 8.73 0.96
C SER A 3 6.74 7.69 1.74
N ILE A 4 5.85 7.00 1.05
CA ILE A 4 5.06 5.88 1.59
C ILE A 4 5.67 4.60 1.04
N LYS A 5 5.71 3.54 1.85
CA LYS A 5 6.16 2.22 1.40
C LYS A 5 4.96 1.45 0.83
N ILE A 6 5.12 0.86 -0.35
CA ILE A 6 4.13 0.03 -1.02
C ILE A 6 4.72 -1.37 -1.18
N ILE A 7 3.93 -2.40 -0.87
CA ILE A 7 4.23 -3.79 -1.23
C ILE A 7 3.60 -4.06 -2.58
N ILE A 8 4.37 -4.66 -3.50
CA ILE A 8 3.87 -5.21 -4.75
C ILE A 8 4.11 -6.71 -4.72
N GLU A 9 3.04 -7.50 -4.83
CA GLU A 9 3.07 -8.95 -4.91
C GLU A 9 2.86 -9.39 -6.37
N HIS A 10 3.55 -10.45 -6.77
CA HIS A 10 3.41 -11.08 -8.08
C HIS A 10 2.70 -12.42 -7.92
N HIS A 11 1.62 -12.59 -8.68
CA HIS A 11 0.79 -13.79 -8.73
C HIS A 11 0.72 -14.33 -10.16
N GLU A 12 0.12 -15.52 -10.34
CA GLU A 12 -0.01 -16.14 -11.67
C GLU A 12 -0.86 -15.31 -12.64
N ASP A 13 -1.76 -14.47 -12.12
CA ASP A 13 -2.73 -13.66 -12.84
C ASP A 13 -2.38 -12.16 -12.89
N GLY A 14 -1.20 -11.77 -12.39
CA GLY A 14 -0.71 -10.39 -12.45
C GLY A 14 -0.07 -9.91 -11.15
N TYR A 15 -0.12 -8.61 -10.93
CA TYR A 15 0.50 -7.93 -9.79
C TYR A 15 -0.55 -7.20 -8.97
N ILE A 16 -0.38 -7.20 -7.65
CA ILE A 16 -1.23 -6.49 -6.69
C ILE A 16 -0.35 -5.59 -5.83
N GLY A 17 -0.78 -4.36 -5.58
CA GLY A 17 -0.07 -3.37 -4.79
C GLY A 17 -0.90 -2.77 -3.66
N TYR A 18 -0.28 -2.50 -2.51
CA TYR A 18 -0.94 -1.85 -1.37
C TYR A 18 0.05 -1.13 -0.44
N PRO A 19 -0.37 -0.03 0.22
CA PRO A 19 0.46 0.70 1.16
C PRO A 19 0.63 -0.09 2.47
N ILE A 20 1.87 -0.27 2.92
CA ILE A 20 2.14 -0.98 4.17
C ILE A 20 1.79 -0.11 5.38
N GLY A 21 1.18 -0.71 6.41
CA GLY A 21 0.81 -0.01 7.64
C GLY A 21 -0.50 0.77 7.56
N PHE A 22 -1.27 0.65 6.48
CA PHE A 22 -2.60 1.26 6.38
C PHE A 22 -3.61 0.47 7.22
N THR A 23 -4.19 1.09 8.25
CA THR A 23 -4.91 0.38 9.32
C THR A 23 -6.44 0.37 9.17
N ARG A 24 -7.01 1.21 8.31
CA ARG A 24 -8.46 1.40 8.17
C ARG A 24 -8.82 1.63 6.71
N GLY A 25 -9.88 0.98 6.22
CA GLY A 25 -10.22 1.00 4.79
C GLY A 25 -9.31 0.12 3.95
N ALA A 26 -9.47 0.19 2.62
CA ALA A 26 -8.68 -0.58 1.66
C ALA A 26 -8.17 0.34 0.55
N ILE A 27 -6.86 0.31 0.33
CA ILE A 27 -6.20 0.88 -0.84
C ILE A 27 -5.47 -0.28 -1.48
N VAL A 28 -5.87 -0.62 -2.70
CA VAL A 28 -5.29 -1.70 -3.50
C VAL A 28 -5.20 -1.21 -4.93
N GLY A 29 -4.06 -1.47 -5.56
CA GLY A 29 -3.90 -1.36 -7.01
C GLY A 29 -3.58 -2.72 -7.62
N GLN A 30 -3.78 -2.86 -8.93
CA GLN A 30 -3.50 -4.09 -9.67
C GLN A 30 -2.94 -3.78 -11.07
N GLY A 31 -2.32 -4.76 -11.70
CA GLY A 31 -1.90 -4.63 -13.10
C GLY A 31 -1.20 -5.86 -13.64
N ASP A 32 -1.04 -5.93 -14.97
CA ASP A 32 -0.36 -7.04 -15.65
C ASP A 32 1.16 -7.01 -15.44
N THR A 33 1.70 -5.84 -15.07
CA THR A 33 3.12 -5.65 -14.76
C THR A 33 3.32 -4.97 -13.40
N TYR A 34 4.54 -5.08 -12.86
CA TYR A 34 4.97 -4.33 -11.68
C TYR A 34 4.67 -2.83 -11.79
N ALA A 35 4.95 -2.22 -12.95
CA ALA A 35 4.79 -0.78 -13.16
C ALA A 35 3.31 -0.37 -13.20
N ASP A 36 2.46 -1.22 -13.77
CA ASP A 36 1.02 -0.99 -13.82
C ASP A 36 0.42 -1.04 -12.42
N ALA A 37 0.75 -2.08 -11.63
CA ALA A 37 0.26 -2.20 -10.26
C ALA A 37 0.75 -1.07 -9.35
N LEU A 38 2.01 -0.61 -9.51
CA LEU A 38 2.51 0.55 -8.78
C LEU A 38 1.73 1.82 -9.15
N THR A 39 1.55 2.08 -10.44
CA THR A 39 0.83 3.26 -10.95
C THR A 39 -0.63 3.26 -10.49
N ASP A 40 -1.28 2.10 -10.52
CA ASP A 40 -2.66 1.94 -10.06
C ASP A 40 -2.77 2.15 -8.54
N THR A 41 -1.79 1.64 -7.77
CA THR A 41 -1.74 1.87 -6.31
C THR A 41 -1.54 3.36 -5.99
N GLU A 42 -0.64 4.06 -6.69
CA GLU A 42 -0.45 5.50 -6.55
C GLU A 42 -1.74 6.28 -6.88
N SER A 43 -2.45 5.87 -7.92
CA SER A 43 -3.74 6.45 -8.32
C SER A 43 -4.81 6.22 -7.25
N ALA A 44 -4.88 5.03 -6.65
CA ALA A 44 -5.80 4.73 -5.55
C ALA A 44 -5.51 5.57 -4.29
N ILE A 45 -4.22 5.78 -3.96
CA ILE A 45 -3.80 6.69 -2.88
C ILE A 45 -4.24 8.12 -3.18
N GLN A 46 -3.98 8.60 -4.39
CA GLN A 46 -4.34 9.95 -4.82
C GLN A 46 -5.85 10.16 -4.76
N PHE A 47 -6.63 9.18 -5.24
CA PHE A 47 -8.09 9.19 -5.13
C PHE A 47 -8.56 9.28 -3.68
N PHE A 48 -8.01 8.46 -2.77
CA PHE A 48 -8.34 8.54 -1.34
C PHE A 48 -8.07 9.94 -0.78
N ILE A 49 -6.91 10.53 -1.10
CA ILE A 49 -6.53 11.87 -0.65
C ILE A 49 -7.50 12.93 -1.19
N GLU A 50 -7.92 12.82 -2.43
CA GLU A 50 -8.90 13.73 -3.05
C GLU A 50 -10.27 13.63 -2.42
N GLN A 51 -10.73 12.41 -2.10
CA GLN A 51 -12.06 12.18 -1.52
C GLN A 51 -12.13 12.50 -0.02
N TYR A 52 -11.11 12.12 0.74
CA TYR A 52 -11.15 12.12 2.21
C TYR A 52 -10.15 13.08 2.86
N GLY A 53 -9.22 13.62 2.08
CA GLY A 53 -8.19 14.53 2.57
C GLY A 53 -6.90 13.82 2.99
N LYS A 54 -5.80 14.54 2.80
CA LYS A 54 -4.44 14.07 3.11
C LYS A 54 -4.23 13.73 4.58
N ASP A 55 -4.79 14.53 5.49
CA ASP A 55 -4.66 14.29 6.93
C ASP A 55 -5.34 12.98 7.34
N LYS A 56 -6.47 12.65 6.70
CA LYS A 56 -7.13 11.35 6.91
C LYS A 56 -6.26 10.22 6.39
N PHE A 57 -5.67 10.35 5.20
CA PHE A 57 -4.75 9.34 4.69
C PHE A 57 -3.61 9.06 5.67
N PHE A 58 -2.95 10.10 6.20
CA PHE A 58 -1.89 9.92 7.19
C PHE A 58 -2.40 9.45 8.56
N GLU A 59 -3.60 9.82 8.99
CA GLU A 59 -4.21 9.21 10.18
C GLU A 59 -4.40 7.70 9.99
N HIS A 60 -4.77 7.24 8.79
CA HIS A 60 -4.98 5.82 8.52
C HIS A 60 -3.65 5.05 8.38
N LEU A 61 -2.59 5.74 7.96
CA LEU A 61 -1.23 5.20 7.81
C LEU A 61 -0.37 5.30 9.09
N GLU A 62 -0.58 6.33 9.92
CA GLU A 62 0.27 6.72 11.06
C GLU A 62 -0.49 6.75 12.40
N GLY A 63 -1.82 6.77 12.39
CA GLY A 63 -2.68 7.25 13.49
C GLY A 63 -2.96 6.30 14.66
N GLY A 64 -1.96 5.56 15.13
CA GLY A 64 -2.08 4.92 16.44
C GLY A 64 -0.80 4.32 16.99
N ASN A 65 0.10 3.92 16.10
CA ASN A 65 1.45 3.48 16.41
C ASN A 65 2.23 3.66 15.12
N GLU A 66 3.07 4.70 15.03
CA GLU A 66 3.93 4.93 13.86
C GLU A 66 4.56 3.60 13.47
N MET A 67 4.29 3.13 12.25
CA MET A 67 4.97 1.94 11.75
C MET A 67 6.46 2.29 11.64
N LYS A 68 7.24 1.89 12.63
CA LYS A 68 8.68 2.19 12.69
C LYS A 68 9.43 1.36 11.67
N GLU A 69 9.09 0.08 11.59
CA GLU A 69 9.78 -0.91 10.78
C GLU A 69 8.77 -1.94 10.24
N ALA A 70 9.10 -2.49 9.09
CA ALA A 70 8.40 -3.63 8.50
C ALA A 70 9.44 -4.59 7.94
N TYR A 71 9.22 -5.89 8.17
CA TYR A 71 10.12 -6.96 7.77
C TYR A 71 9.34 -7.92 6.87
N ILE A 72 9.94 -8.32 5.75
CA ILE A 72 9.47 -9.41 4.90
C ILE A 72 10.43 -10.58 5.15
N ALA A 73 9.89 -11.74 5.51
CA ALA A 73 10.69 -12.91 5.85
C ALA A 73 10.02 -14.19 5.33
N GLU A 74 10.85 -15.15 4.91
CA GLU A 74 10.41 -16.49 4.55
C GLU A 74 10.46 -17.40 5.78
N ALA A 75 9.48 -18.30 5.91
CA ALA A 75 9.43 -19.30 6.96
C ALA A 75 9.37 -20.71 6.36
N VAL A 76 10.14 -21.64 6.93
CA VAL A 76 10.06 -23.06 6.57
C VAL A 76 8.95 -23.70 7.41
N ILE A 77 7.89 -24.18 6.76
CA ILE A 77 6.81 -24.93 7.40
C ILE A 77 7.07 -26.43 7.17
N LEU A 78 7.10 -27.22 8.25
CA LEU A 78 7.30 -28.67 8.23
C LEU A 78 5.97 -29.43 8.11
#